data_AF-F0YBH4-F1
#
_entry.id   AF-F0YBH4-F1
#
_cell.length_a   1.000
_cell.length_b   1.000
_cell.length_c   1.000
_cell.angle_alpha   90.00
_cell.angle_beta   90.00
_cell.angle_gamma   90.00
#
_symmetry.space_group_name_H-M   'P 1'
#
loop_
_entity.id
_entity.type
_entity.pdbx_description
1 polymer ?
#
loop_
_entity_poly.entity_id
_entity_poly.type
_entity_poly.pdbx_seq_one_letter_code
_entity_poly.pdbx_strand_id
1 'polypeptide(L)'
;LEAAATSLHERASADVGVYVALLGQPVERAAASELDPKGAQQISGASGQLSFSLGLTGPCVTLDTACSSWLVAAHLARAAVFRSECSLATAAGAGILGAACSRSFSLQGMLSERGRCHTYDSRADGYCRGEGCVVVVL
;
A
#
# COMPACT_ATOMS: atom_id res chain seq x y z
N LEU A 1 14.45 -5.83 -4.77
CA LEU A 1 13.97 -4.43 -4.76
C LEU A 1 14.93 -3.53 -5.49
N GLU A 2 16.21 -3.46 -5.11
CA GLU A 2 17.21 -2.62 -5.78
C GLU A 2 17.32 -2.90 -7.28
N ALA A 3 17.48 -4.16 -7.71
CA ALA A 3 17.57 -4.48 -9.14
C ALA A 3 16.32 -4.06 -9.95
N ALA A 4 15.12 -4.19 -9.36
CA ALA A 4 13.88 -3.74 -10.00
C ALA A 4 13.81 -2.21 -10.05
N ALA A 5 14.19 -1.52 -8.97
CA ALA A 5 14.24 -0.07 -8.91
C ALA A 5 15.28 0.53 -9.88
N THR A 6 16.46 -0.08 -10.01
CA THR A 6 17.48 0.30 -11.00
C THR A 6 16.94 0.13 -12.42
N SER A 7 16.31 -1.00 -12.72
CA SER A 7 15.74 -1.24 -14.05
C SER A 7 14.59 -0.29 -14.41
N LEU A 8 13.82 0.16 -13.41
CA LEU A 8 12.77 1.16 -13.59
C LEU A 8 13.36 2.56 -13.77
N HIS A 9 14.42 2.89 -13.05
CA HIS A 9 15.10 4.17 -13.16
C HIS A 9 15.83 4.33 -14.51
N GLU A 10 16.44 3.25 -15.03
CA GLU A 10 17.00 3.21 -16.40
C GLU A 10 15.93 3.42 -17.48
N ARG A 11 14.66 3.21 -17.14
CA ARG A 11 13.49 3.45 -17.99
C ARG A 11 12.80 4.79 -17.68
N ALA A 12 13.51 5.76 -17.09
CA ALA A 12 12.98 7.11 -16.92
C ALA A 12 12.38 7.61 -18.25
N SER A 13 11.16 8.15 -18.21
CA SER A 13 10.26 8.50 -19.33
C SER A 13 9.44 7.37 -19.97
N ALA A 14 9.58 6.11 -19.53
CA ALA A 14 8.72 5.03 -19.99
C ALA A 14 7.30 5.13 -19.40
N ASP A 15 6.34 4.64 -20.17
CA ASP A 15 4.92 4.49 -19.85
C ASP A 15 4.71 3.39 -18.80
N VAL A 16 5.35 3.51 -17.64
CA VAL A 16 5.20 2.57 -16.52
C VAL A 16 4.10 3.05 -15.59
N GLY A 17 3.09 2.21 -15.36
CA GLY A 17 2.04 2.46 -14.39
C GLY A 17 2.49 2.28 -12.94
N VAL A 18 1.90 3.02 -12.02
CA VAL A 18 2.18 3.02 -10.58
C VAL A 18 0.87 2.87 -9.80
N TYR A 19 0.68 1.71 -9.18
CA TYR A 19 -0.50 1.38 -8.39
C TYR A 19 -0.09 1.12 -6.95
N VAL A 20 -0.44 2.03 -6.05
CA VAL A 20 -0.03 2.00 -4.64
C VAL A 20 -1.24 1.75 -3.73
N ALA A 21 -1.07 0.88 -2.76
CA ALA A 21 -2.06 0.60 -1.74
C ALA A 21 -1.45 0.69 -0.34
N LEU A 22 -1.80 1.73 0.41
CA LEU A 22 -1.30 1.93 1.77
C LEU A 22 -2.37 1.53 2.79
N LEU A 23 -1.95 0.74 3.78
CA LEU A 23 -2.80 0.30 4.88
C LEU A 23 -2.20 0.80 6.19
N GLY A 24 -3.08 1.17 7.11
CA GLY A 24 -2.67 1.98 8.24
C GLY A 24 -3.07 3.41 7.93
N GLN A 25 -4.09 3.87 8.63
CA GLN A 25 -4.51 5.26 8.56
C GLN A 25 -3.27 6.14 8.77
N PRO A 26 -3.12 7.25 8.03
CA PRO A 26 -2.12 8.23 8.42
C PRO A 26 -2.50 8.63 9.84
N VAL A 27 -1.54 8.67 10.76
CA VAL A 27 -1.06 9.88 11.45
C VAL A 27 -2.12 10.99 11.75
N GLU A 28 -3.43 10.78 11.70
CA GLU A 28 -4.46 11.80 11.96
C GLU A 28 -4.44 12.27 13.42
N ARG A 29 -3.71 11.57 14.29
CA ARG A 29 -3.40 12.04 15.64
C ARG A 29 -1.98 12.51 15.89
N ALA A 30 -1.02 12.22 15.01
CA ALA A 30 0.35 12.74 15.16
C ALA A 30 0.59 14.01 14.32
N ALA A 31 -0.22 14.27 13.29
CA ALA A 31 -0.22 15.54 12.55
C ALA A 31 -0.89 16.70 13.33
N ALA A 32 -1.55 16.43 14.45
CA ALA A 32 -2.11 17.49 15.29
C ALA A 32 -1.05 18.24 16.11
N SER A 33 0.18 17.70 16.26
CA SER A 33 1.22 18.34 17.09
C SER A 33 2.36 19.00 16.32
N GLU A 34 2.68 18.62 15.07
CA GLU A 34 3.72 19.29 14.28
C GLU A 34 3.39 19.24 12.78
N LEU A 35 2.83 20.34 12.27
CA LEU A 35 2.64 20.54 10.84
C LEU A 35 4.01 20.90 10.22
N ASP A 36 4.78 19.90 9.78
CA ASP A 36 5.80 20.15 8.76
C ASP A 36 5.06 20.44 7.44
N PRO A 37 5.16 21.64 6.85
CA PRO A 37 4.53 21.95 5.58
C PRO A 37 5.01 21.07 4.41
N LYS A 38 6.11 20.32 4.57
CA LYS A 38 6.60 19.30 3.61
C LYS A 38 6.13 17.88 3.93
N GLY A 39 5.55 17.66 5.12
CA GLY A 39 5.19 16.37 5.68
C GLY A 39 3.72 15.99 5.56
N ALA A 40 2.90 16.78 4.82
CA ALA A 40 1.52 16.41 4.49
C ALA A 40 1.52 15.21 3.53
N GLN A 41 1.80 14.02 4.07
CA GLN A 41 1.71 12.72 3.41
C GLN A 41 0.23 12.36 3.27
N GLN A 42 -0.48 13.05 2.38
CA GLN A 42 -1.77 12.54 1.93
C GLN A 42 -1.53 11.21 1.24
N ILE A 43 -2.26 10.17 1.65
CA ILE A 43 -2.16 8.83 1.06
C ILE A 43 -2.29 8.91 -0.46
N SER A 44 -3.16 9.80 -0.98
CA SER A 44 -3.33 10.05 -2.42
C SER A 44 -2.04 10.43 -3.16
N GLY A 45 -1.06 11.02 -2.49
CA GLY A 45 0.21 11.44 -3.07
C GLY A 45 1.28 10.36 -3.16
N ALA A 46 1.06 9.17 -2.56
CA ALA A 46 2.08 8.13 -2.47
C ALA A 46 2.53 7.60 -3.85
N SER A 47 1.56 7.32 -4.74
CA SER A 47 1.87 6.95 -6.13
C SER A 47 2.59 8.08 -6.88
N GLY A 48 2.21 9.34 -6.62
CA GLY A 48 2.85 10.51 -7.23
C GLY A 48 4.31 10.67 -6.82
N GLN A 49 4.63 10.45 -5.55
CA GLN A 49 6.02 10.47 -5.07
C GLN A 49 6.87 9.38 -5.73
N LEU A 50 6.37 8.14 -5.82
CA LEU A 50 7.08 7.06 -6.52
C LEU A 50 7.27 7.38 -8.00
N SER A 51 6.22 7.83 -8.68
CA SER A 51 6.26 8.21 -10.10
C SER A 51 7.28 9.32 -10.35
N PHE A 52 7.27 10.37 -9.51
CA PHE A 52 8.18 11.50 -9.61
C PHE A 52 9.63 11.09 -9.34
N SER A 53 9.89 10.35 -8.25
CA SER A 53 11.25 9.92 -7.89
C SER A 53 11.88 8.97 -8.90
N LEU A 54 11.07 8.19 -9.62
CA LEU A 54 11.54 7.23 -10.63
C LEU A 54 11.40 7.73 -12.07
N GLY A 55 10.82 8.93 -12.29
CA GLY A 55 10.62 9.49 -13.63
C GLY A 55 9.63 8.70 -14.50
N LEU A 56 8.62 8.08 -13.91
CA LEU A 56 7.62 7.25 -14.59
C LEU A 56 6.42 8.10 -15.03
N THR A 57 5.86 7.81 -16.21
CA THR A 57 4.83 8.65 -16.85
C THR A 57 3.52 7.92 -17.17
N GLY A 58 3.39 6.65 -16.79
CA GLY A 58 2.15 5.87 -16.96
C GLY A 58 1.05 6.20 -15.95
N PRO A 59 -0.04 5.40 -15.92
CA PRO A 59 -1.13 5.59 -14.96
C PRO A 59 -0.63 5.66 -13.51
N CYS A 60 -1.11 6.61 -12.71
CA CYS A 60 -0.62 6.85 -11.35
C CYS A 60 -1.79 6.86 -10.37
N VAL A 61 -1.92 5.80 -9.57
CA VAL A 61 -3.11 5.54 -8.75
C VAL A 61 -2.69 5.13 -7.33
N THR A 62 -3.23 5.83 -6.34
CA THR A 62 -3.26 5.33 -4.96
C THR A 62 -4.68 4.89 -4.61
N LEU A 63 -4.82 3.74 -3.96
CA LEU A 63 -6.11 3.16 -3.61
C LEU A 63 -6.14 2.56 -2.20
N ASP A 64 -7.34 2.54 -1.61
CA ASP A 64 -7.65 1.83 -0.38
C ASP A 64 -9.00 1.12 -0.52
N THR A 65 -8.96 -0.20 -0.47
CA THR A 65 -10.10 -1.13 -0.42
C THR A 65 -10.04 -2.00 0.84
N ALA A 66 -9.43 -1.49 1.92
CA ALA A 66 -9.16 -2.22 3.16
C ALA A 66 -8.31 -3.48 2.95
N CYS A 67 -8.69 -4.64 3.51
CA CYS A 67 -7.85 -5.83 3.53
C CYS A 67 -7.43 -6.35 2.14
N SER A 68 -8.13 -5.97 1.07
CA SER A 68 -7.82 -6.36 -0.31
C SER A 68 -6.91 -5.38 -1.06
N SER A 69 -6.53 -4.24 -0.48
CA SER A 69 -5.88 -3.13 -1.22
C SER A 69 -4.66 -3.57 -2.03
N TRP A 70 -3.76 -4.37 -1.47
CA TRP A 70 -2.55 -4.80 -2.17
C TRP A 70 -2.85 -5.74 -3.35
N LEU A 71 -3.88 -6.58 -3.23
CA LEU A 71 -4.33 -7.44 -4.33
C LEU A 71 -5.08 -6.64 -5.40
N VAL A 72 -5.85 -5.62 -5.02
CA VAL A 72 -6.50 -4.73 -5.97
C VAL A 72 -5.47 -3.90 -6.73
N ALA A 73 -4.40 -3.44 -6.08
CA ALA A 73 -3.29 -2.77 -6.76
C ALA A 73 -2.64 -3.68 -7.82
N ALA A 74 -2.37 -4.94 -7.46
CA ALA A 74 -1.84 -5.93 -8.41
C ALA A 74 -2.82 -6.24 -9.55
N HIS A 75 -4.12 -6.32 -9.26
CA HIS A 75 -5.16 -6.52 -10.26
C HIS A 75 -5.20 -5.36 -11.26
N LEU A 76 -5.20 -4.11 -10.78
CA LEU A 76 -5.23 -2.91 -11.62
C LEU A 76 -3.96 -2.76 -12.45
N ALA A 77 -2.79 -3.00 -11.85
CA ALA A 77 -1.52 -3.00 -12.57
C ALA A 77 -1.50 -4.01 -13.72
N ARG A 78 -1.95 -5.25 -13.46
CA ARG A 78 -2.06 -6.28 -14.49
C ARG A 78 -3.09 -5.91 -15.56
N ALA A 79 -4.23 -5.35 -15.18
CA ALA A 79 -5.27 -4.93 -16.10
C ALA A 79 -4.78 -3.82 -17.04
N ALA A 80 -4.02 -2.86 -16.55
CA ALA A 80 -3.47 -1.75 -17.34
C ALA A 80 -2.46 -2.24 -18.38
N VAL A 81 -1.53 -3.12 -17.98
CA VAL A 81 -0.59 -3.76 -18.92
C VAL A 81 -1.35 -4.58 -19.96
N PHE A 82 -2.34 -5.38 -19.53
CA PHE A 82 -3.14 -6.21 -20.43
C PHE A 82 -3.95 -5.37 -21.44
N ARG A 83 -4.44 -4.19 -21.03
CA ARG A 83 -5.18 -3.24 -21.87
C ARG A 83 -4.28 -2.31 -22.68
N SER A 84 -2.95 -2.47 -22.59
CA SER A 84 -1.98 -1.59 -23.24
C SER A 84 -2.13 -0.11 -22.83
N GLU A 85 -2.59 0.14 -21.59
CA GLU A 85 -2.57 1.48 -20.98
C GLU A 85 -1.15 1.88 -20.54
N CYS A 86 -0.28 0.88 -20.37
CA CYS A 86 1.14 1.01 -20.05
C CYS A 86 1.92 -0.24 -20.51
N SER A 87 3.21 -0.11 -20.78
CA SER A 87 4.10 -1.22 -21.17
C SER A 87 4.57 -2.07 -19.99
N LEU A 88 4.63 -1.47 -18.80
CA LEU A 88 4.93 -2.09 -17.52
C LEU A 88 4.06 -1.46 -16.43
N ALA A 89 3.86 -2.16 -15.33
CA ALA A 89 3.21 -1.56 -14.17
C ALA A 89 3.86 -2.03 -12.86
N THR A 90 3.87 -1.14 -11.88
CA THR A 90 4.24 -1.46 -10.50
C THR A 90 2.97 -1.59 -9.66
N ALA A 91 2.91 -2.64 -8.85
CA ALA A 91 1.95 -2.76 -7.77
C ALA A 91 2.72 -2.76 -6.46
N ALA A 92 2.47 -1.74 -5.64
CA ALA A 92 3.13 -1.52 -4.38
C ALA A 92 2.12 -1.44 -3.24
N GLY A 93 2.52 -1.89 -2.06
CA GLY A 93 1.73 -1.66 -0.87
C GLY A 93 2.56 -1.75 0.40
N ALA A 94 2.18 -0.95 1.38
CA ALA A 94 2.82 -0.96 2.69
C ALA A 94 1.75 -0.81 3.78
N GLY A 95 2.01 -1.40 4.94
CA GLY A 95 1.18 -1.17 6.10
C GLY A 95 1.87 -1.44 7.43
N ILE A 96 1.58 -0.54 8.36
CA ILE A 96 2.21 -0.44 9.69
C ILE A 96 1.10 -0.40 10.75
N LEU A 97 1.34 -1.01 11.91
CA LEU A 97 0.40 -1.09 13.02
C LEU A 97 0.44 0.19 13.85
N GLY A 98 -0.64 0.98 13.80
CA GLY A 98 -0.88 2.03 14.78
C GLY A 98 -1.63 1.52 16.02
N ALA A 99 -1.16 1.87 17.23
CA ALA A 99 -1.79 1.47 18.49
C ALA A 99 -3.27 1.91 18.61
N ALA A 100 -3.60 3.12 18.16
CA ALA A 100 -4.97 3.63 18.15
C ALA A 100 -5.89 2.77 17.25
N CYS A 101 -5.41 2.39 16.07
CA CYS A 101 -6.12 1.55 15.12
C CYS A 101 -6.32 0.13 15.68
N SER A 102 -5.28 -0.46 16.29
CA SER A 102 -5.39 -1.75 16.97
C SER A 102 -6.43 -1.73 18.10
N ARG A 103 -6.47 -0.66 18.91
CA ARG A 103 -7.50 -0.51 19.96
C ARG A 103 -8.91 -0.45 19.36
N SER A 104 -9.10 0.29 18.27
CA SER A 104 -10.40 0.35 17.59
C SER A 104 -10.84 -1.02 17.06
N PHE A 105 -9.92 -1.83 16.53
CA PHE A 105 -10.24 -3.19 16.09
C PHE A 105 -10.53 -4.14 17.27
N SER A 106 -9.82 -4.00 18.39
CA SER A 106 -10.13 -4.76 19.62
C SER A 106 -11.53 -4.44 20.15
N LEU A 107 -11.91 -3.15 20.19
CA LEU A 107 -13.24 -2.73 20.66
C LEU A 107 -14.38 -3.24 19.78
N GLN A 108 -14.10 -3.54 18.50
CA GLN A 108 -15.06 -4.14 17.56
C GLN A 108 -15.06 -5.68 17.62
N GLY A 109 -14.28 -6.30 18.51
CA GLY A 109 -14.19 -7.77 18.63
C GLY A 109 -13.51 -8.44 17.43
N MET A 110 -12.69 -7.72 16.66
CA MET A 110 -12.07 -8.26 15.45
C MET A 110 -10.73 -8.96 15.72
N LEU A 111 -10.07 -8.64 16.83
CA LEU A 111 -8.73 -9.15 17.15
C LEU A 111 -8.80 -10.36 18.08
N SER A 112 -7.99 -11.38 17.78
CA SER A 112 -7.79 -12.54 18.66
C SER A 112 -7.10 -12.13 19.96
N GLU A 113 -7.65 -12.55 21.11
CA GLU A 113 -7.00 -12.37 22.42
C GLU A 113 -5.69 -13.15 22.52
N ARG A 114 -5.55 -14.21 21.73
CA ARG A 114 -4.36 -15.06 21.65
C ARG A 114 -3.29 -14.51 20.71
N GLY A 115 -3.59 -13.42 19.99
CA GLY A 115 -2.67 -12.78 19.06
C GLY A 115 -2.30 -13.66 17.87
N ARG A 116 -3.14 -14.63 17.47
CA ARG A 116 -2.88 -15.52 16.32
C ARG A 116 -4.12 -15.71 15.46
N CYS A 117 -3.93 -15.77 14.15
CA CYS A 117 -4.95 -16.24 13.22
C CYS A 117 -5.05 -17.78 13.31
N HIS A 118 -6.15 -18.27 13.87
CA HIS A 118 -6.48 -19.70 13.92
C HIS A 118 -7.32 -20.10 12.69
N THR A 119 -6.74 -19.96 11.50
CA THR A 119 -7.42 -20.13 10.21
C THR A 119 -8.01 -21.54 10.07
N TYR A 120 -9.35 -21.62 9.96
CA TYR A 120 -10.16 -22.86 9.88
C TYR A 120 -10.07 -23.79 11.09
N ASP A 121 -9.71 -23.27 12.27
CA ASP A 121 -9.60 -24.03 13.52
C ASP A 121 -10.72 -23.67 14.51
N SER A 122 -11.16 -24.61 15.35
CA SER A 122 -12.23 -24.38 16.34
C SER A 122 -11.88 -23.33 17.41
N ARG A 123 -10.59 -22.97 17.54
CA ARG A 123 -10.09 -21.92 18.44
C ARG A 123 -10.19 -20.51 17.83
N ALA A 124 -10.68 -20.36 16.60
CA ALA A 124 -10.81 -19.07 15.93
C ALA A 124 -11.68 -18.09 16.73
N ASP A 125 -11.05 -16.99 17.16
CA ASP A 125 -11.63 -15.93 18.00
C ASP A 125 -11.36 -14.51 17.46
N GLY A 126 -10.81 -14.41 16.24
CA GLY A 126 -10.42 -13.15 15.59
C GLY A 126 -9.15 -13.31 14.76
N TYR A 127 -8.66 -12.22 14.19
CA TYR A 127 -7.40 -12.21 13.45
C TYR A 127 -6.26 -11.54 14.25
N CYS A 128 -5.01 -11.85 13.93
CA CYS A 128 -3.85 -11.11 14.41
C CYS A 128 -3.39 -10.11 13.36
N ARG A 129 -3.04 -8.90 13.79
CA ARG A 129 -2.55 -7.88 12.85
C ARG A 129 -1.09 -8.12 12.50
N GLY A 130 -0.70 -7.73 11.28
CA GLY A 130 0.68 -7.78 10.80
C GLY A 130 1.06 -6.51 10.05
N GLU A 131 2.36 -6.33 9.89
CA GLU A 131 2.97 -5.27 9.08
C GLU A 131 3.59 -5.88 7.84
N GLY A 132 3.77 -5.05 6.81
CA GLY A 132 4.45 -5.49 5.60
C GLY A 132 4.64 -4.37 4.60
N CYS A 133 5.61 -4.55 3.71
CA CYS A 133 5.81 -3.73 2.54
C CYS A 133 6.15 -4.65 1.37
N VAL A 134 5.57 -4.40 0.20
CA VAL A 134 5.74 -5.20 -1.00
C VAL A 134 5.72 -4.29 -2.23
N VAL A 135 6.56 -4.62 -3.21
CA VAL A 135 6.52 -4.05 -4.55
C VAL A 135 6.74 -5.17 -5.55
N VAL A 136 5.90 -5.23 -6.58
CA VAL A 136 6.06 -6.12 -7.73
C VAL A 136 6.00 -5.30 -9.01
N VAL A 137 6.71 -5.78 -10.04
CA VAL A 137 6.71 -5.22 -11.39
C VAL A 137 6.08 -6.25 -12.33
N LEU A 138 5.16 -5.80 -13.17
CA LEU A 138 4.34 -6.58 -14.09
C LEU A 138 4.54 -6.11 -15.53
#